data_AF-A0A661LKD5-F1
#
_entry.id   AF-A0A661LKD5-F1
#
_cell.length_a   1.000
_cell.length_b   1.000
_cell.length_c   1.000
_cell.angle_alpha   90.00
_cell.angle_beta   90.00
_cell.angle_gamma   90.00
#
_symmetry.space_group_name_H-M   'P 1'
#
loop_
_entity.id
_entity.type
_entity.pdbx_description
1 polymer ?
#
loop_
_entity_poly.entity_id
_entity_poly.type
_entity_poly.pdbx_seq_one_letter_code
_entity_poly.pdbx_strand_id
1 'polypeptide(L)'
;RWVHGIETYYLNMATDERAVLVAARENATTQKNISDLQAILNDLLLNTKIHESSRLAHEIQKGMTSELRRRYRNIRSLGVKQAPFYVLIGAQMPSVLIETGFLTNPTERKRLLSPTYEARLAEGIAKGIKSYIDSINLVYQGG
;
A
#
# COMPACT_ATOMS: atom_id res chain seq x y z
N ARG A 1 -0.20 -23.66 4.76
CA ARG A 1 0.16 -22.70 5.83
C ARG A 1 -0.53 -21.38 5.51
N TRP A 2 -1.26 -20.77 6.45
CA TRP A 2 -1.99 -19.51 6.21
C TRP A 2 -1.03 -18.35 5.91
N VAL A 3 -1.37 -17.51 4.92
CA VAL A 3 -0.66 -16.26 4.64
C VAL A 3 -0.84 -15.31 5.82
N HIS A 4 0.19 -14.50 6.12
CA HIS A 4 0.12 -13.43 7.11
C HIS A 4 1.12 -12.32 6.81
N GLY A 5 0.87 -11.11 7.31
CA GLY A 5 1.71 -9.94 7.17
C GLY A 5 0.95 -8.72 6.66
N ILE A 6 1.69 -7.64 6.46
CA ILE A 6 1.19 -6.37 5.91
C ILE A 6 1.93 -6.03 4.62
N GLU A 7 1.22 -5.45 3.65
CA GLU A 7 1.77 -5.00 2.37
C GLU A 7 1.14 -3.69 1.93
N THR A 8 1.90 -2.94 1.12
CA THR A 8 1.44 -1.68 0.54
C THR A 8 1.59 -1.74 -0.97
N TYR A 9 0.58 -1.28 -1.69
CA TYR A 9 0.53 -1.27 -3.14
C TYR A 9 0.48 0.16 -3.68
N TYR A 10 1.12 0.38 -4.82
CA TYR A 10 0.89 1.57 -5.66
C TYR A 10 0.45 1.17 -7.06
N LEU A 11 -0.15 2.11 -7.78
CA LEU A 11 -0.67 1.88 -9.13
C LEU A 11 0.47 1.69 -10.14
N ASN A 12 0.61 0.49 -10.67
CA ASN A 12 1.45 0.18 -11.83
C ASN A 12 1.10 -1.24 -12.35
N MET A 13 1.75 -1.71 -13.41
CA MET A 13 1.61 -3.10 -13.88
C MET A 13 2.11 -4.07 -12.82
N ALA A 14 1.34 -5.14 -12.59
CA ALA A 14 1.71 -6.19 -11.63
C ALA A 14 2.90 -7.00 -12.12
N THR A 15 3.82 -7.33 -11.22
CA THR A 15 5.01 -8.14 -11.51
C THR A 15 4.95 -9.56 -10.97
N ASP A 16 3.93 -9.88 -10.19
CA ASP A 16 3.73 -11.22 -9.62
C ASP A 16 2.26 -11.63 -9.64
N GLU A 17 2.02 -12.93 -9.72
CA GLU A 17 0.68 -13.53 -9.83
C GLU A 17 -0.21 -13.14 -8.64
N ARG A 18 0.35 -13.02 -7.44
CA ARG A 18 -0.42 -12.65 -6.26
C ARG A 18 -0.91 -11.21 -6.36
N ALA A 19 -0.08 -10.27 -6.80
CA ALA A 19 -0.49 -8.90 -7.06
C ALA A 19 -1.60 -8.82 -8.13
N VAL A 20 -1.55 -9.67 -9.17
CA VAL A 20 -2.63 -9.80 -10.15
C VAL A 20 -3.94 -10.26 -9.50
N LEU A 21 -3.89 -11.32 -8.69
CA LEU A 21 -5.08 -11.87 -8.03
C LEU A 21 -5.70 -10.89 -7.03
N VAL A 22 -4.87 -10.17 -6.27
CA VAL A 22 -5.34 -9.12 -5.35
C VAL A 22 -6.00 -7.98 -6.14
N ALA A 23 -5.36 -7.48 -7.20
CA ALA A 23 -5.94 -6.44 -8.04
C ALA A 23 -7.27 -6.88 -8.67
N ALA A 24 -7.35 -8.10 -9.21
CA ALA A 24 -8.58 -8.64 -9.79
C ALA A 24 -9.72 -8.70 -8.77
N ARG A 25 -9.42 -9.14 -7.53
CA ARG A 25 -10.39 -9.18 -6.44
C ARG A 25 -10.89 -7.80 -6.06
N GLU A 26 -9.99 -6.84 -5.84
CA GLU A 26 -10.37 -5.49 -5.42
C GLU A 26 -11.12 -4.76 -6.55
N ASN A 27 -10.72 -4.97 -7.81
CA ASN A 27 -11.37 -4.39 -8.97
C ASN A 27 -12.74 -5.02 -9.28
N ALA A 28 -13.05 -6.23 -8.80
CA ALA A 28 -14.34 -6.89 -9.05
C ALA A 28 -15.54 -6.11 -8.48
N THR A 29 -15.29 -5.18 -7.55
CA THR A 29 -16.30 -4.26 -7.01
C THR A 29 -16.62 -3.08 -7.95
N THR A 30 -15.85 -2.90 -9.03
CA THR A 30 -15.96 -1.79 -9.98
C THR A 30 -16.78 -2.20 -11.22
N GLN A 31 -17.71 -1.34 -11.66
CA GLN A 31 -18.54 -1.56 -12.85
C GLN A 31 -17.87 -1.17 -14.19
N LYS A 32 -16.55 -0.92 -14.20
CA LYS A 32 -15.81 -0.40 -15.37
C LYS A 32 -14.90 -1.47 -15.99
N ASN A 33 -14.62 -1.35 -17.29
CA ASN A 33 -13.92 -2.38 -18.05
C ASN A 33 -12.39 -2.37 -17.82
N ILE A 34 -11.79 -3.56 -17.82
CA ILE A 34 -10.33 -3.77 -17.73
C ILE A 34 -9.56 -3.17 -18.91
N SER A 35 -10.18 -3.07 -20.09
CA SER A 35 -9.60 -2.42 -21.28
C SER A 35 -9.33 -0.93 -21.04
N ASP A 36 -10.20 -0.25 -20.30
CA ASP A 36 -10.04 1.17 -19.98
C ASP A 36 -8.85 1.37 -19.04
N LEU A 37 -8.65 0.43 -18.11
CA LEU A 37 -7.52 0.40 -17.20
C LEU A 37 -6.18 0.25 -17.93
N GLN A 38 -6.09 -0.58 -18.97
CA GLN A 38 -4.84 -0.72 -19.75
C GLN A 38 -4.48 0.57 -20.51
N ALA A 39 -5.46 1.23 -21.12
CA ALA A 39 -5.24 2.51 -21.80
C ALA A 39 -4.80 3.61 -20.80
N ILE A 40 -5.48 3.70 -19.66
CA ILE A 40 -5.16 4.68 -18.61
C ILE A 40 -3.80 4.40 -17.95
N LEU A 41 -3.42 3.13 -17.77
CA LEU A 41 -2.11 2.76 -17.24
C LEU A 41 -0.98 3.12 -18.19
N ASN A 42 -1.17 2.95 -19.50
CA ASN A 42 -0.17 3.35 -20.49
C ASN A 42 0.08 4.86 -20.48
N ASP A 43 -0.97 5.68 -20.27
CA ASP A 43 -0.83 7.13 -20.10
C ASP A 43 -0.22 7.52 -18.74
N LEU A 44 -0.46 6.73 -17.68
CA LEU A 44 0.10 6.96 -16.35
C LEU A 44 1.57 6.52 -16.21
N LEU A 45 2.01 5.52 -16.98
CA LEU A 45 3.41 5.05 -17.02
C LEU A 45 4.40 6.15 -17.43
N LEU A 46 3.91 7.26 -18.00
CA LEU A 46 4.71 8.44 -18.36
C LEU A 46 4.79 9.51 -17.24
N ASN A 47 4.19 9.28 -16.05
CA ASN A 47 4.04 10.31 -15.03
C ASN A 47 4.93 10.11 -13.79
N THR A 48 5.49 11.23 -13.31
CA THR A 48 6.24 11.39 -12.04
C THR A 48 5.50 10.82 -10.81
N LYS A 49 4.19 10.69 -10.89
CA LYS A 49 3.31 10.19 -9.82
C LYS A 49 3.57 8.74 -9.41
N ILE A 50 4.03 7.88 -10.32
CA ILE A 50 4.34 6.48 -9.99
C ILE A 50 5.54 6.43 -9.03
N HIS A 51 6.58 7.21 -9.31
CA HIS A 51 7.75 7.31 -8.43
C HIS A 51 7.38 7.85 -7.05
N GLU A 52 6.58 8.91 -7.00
CA GLU A 52 6.12 9.49 -5.74
C GLU A 52 5.22 8.56 -4.93
N SER A 53 4.30 7.84 -5.60
CA SER A 53 3.46 6.82 -4.96
C SER A 53 4.28 5.63 -4.45
N SER A 54 5.32 5.23 -5.19
CA SER A 54 6.27 4.21 -4.75
C SER A 54 7.04 4.64 -3.51
N ARG A 55 7.55 5.88 -3.48
CA ARG A 55 8.24 6.44 -2.29
C ARG A 55 7.31 6.51 -1.08
N LEU A 56 6.10 7.03 -1.26
CA LEU A 56 5.07 7.06 -0.23
C LEU A 56 4.77 5.65 0.32
N ALA A 57 4.60 4.66 -0.57
CA ALA A 57 4.35 3.28 -0.18
C ALA A 57 5.47 2.69 0.69
N HIS A 58 6.73 2.99 0.36
CA HIS A 58 7.89 2.51 1.13
C HIS A 58 7.95 3.12 2.54
N GLU A 59 7.72 4.43 2.66
CA GLU A 59 7.71 5.09 3.98
C GLU A 59 6.53 4.61 4.85
N ILE A 60 5.35 4.42 4.26
CA ILE A 60 4.19 3.82 4.96
C ILE A 60 4.49 2.38 5.41
N GLN A 61 4.98 1.53 4.52
CA GLN A 61 5.32 0.13 4.84
C GLN A 61 6.33 0.05 5.99
N LYS A 62 7.34 0.92 5.97
CA LYS A 62 8.35 1.04 7.02
C LYS A 62 7.76 1.53 8.34
N GLY A 63 6.92 2.57 8.30
CA GLY A 63 6.23 3.14 9.46
C GLY A 63 5.35 2.11 10.17
N MET A 64 4.48 1.42 9.43
CA MET A 64 3.63 0.35 9.95
C MET A 64 4.45 -0.79 10.57
N THR A 65 5.44 -1.30 9.83
CA THR A 65 6.25 -2.44 10.28
C THR A 65 7.02 -2.10 11.55
N SER A 66 7.60 -0.90 11.62
CA SER A 66 8.37 -0.44 12.77
C SER A 66 7.50 -0.27 14.00
N GLU A 67 6.34 0.40 13.85
CA GLU A 67 5.43 0.67 14.97
C GLU A 67 4.84 -0.63 15.55
N LEU A 68 4.38 -1.54 14.69
CA LEU A 68 3.81 -2.81 15.15
C LEU A 68 4.83 -3.73 15.82
N ARG A 69 6.07 -3.78 15.32
CA ARG A 69 7.14 -4.61 15.90
C ARG A 69 7.54 -4.19 17.32
N ARG A 70 7.22 -2.98 17.76
CA ARG A 70 7.48 -2.53 19.14
C ARG A 70 6.69 -3.31 20.19
N ARG A 71 5.52 -3.86 19.81
CA ARG A 71 4.60 -4.50 20.76
C ARG A 71 4.18 -5.91 20.36
N TYR A 72 4.17 -6.21 19.06
CA TYR A 72 3.68 -7.48 18.54
C TYR A 72 4.84 -8.32 17.99
N ARG A 73 4.96 -9.55 18.47
CA ARG A 73 5.87 -10.56 17.89
C ARG A 73 5.32 -11.06 16.55
N ASN A 74 6.20 -11.58 15.69
CA ASN A 74 5.83 -12.19 14.41
C ASN A 74 5.09 -11.23 13.44
N ILE A 75 5.39 -9.94 13.48
CA ILE A 75 4.94 -8.99 12.45
C ILE A 75 5.80 -9.18 11.20
N ARG A 76 5.15 -9.55 10.10
CA ARG A 76 5.77 -9.79 8.80
C ARG A 76 5.46 -8.63 7.85
N SER A 77 6.51 -8.01 7.32
CA SER A 77 6.39 -7.15 6.15
C SER A 77 6.40 -8.04 4.90
N LEU A 78 5.38 -7.90 4.06
CA LEU A 78 5.31 -8.50 2.73
C LEU A 78 5.81 -7.54 1.64
N GLY A 79 6.23 -6.35 2.05
CA GLY A 79 6.90 -5.36 1.20
C GLY A 79 5.94 -4.41 0.49
N VAL A 80 6.54 -3.61 -0.39
CA VAL A 80 5.81 -2.75 -1.32
C VAL A 80 5.68 -3.48 -2.65
N LYS A 81 4.50 -3.37 -3.26
CA LYS A 81 4.17 -4.02 -4.53
C LYS A 81 3.48 -3.07 -5.49
N GLN A 82 3.38 -3.49 -6.73
CA GLN A 82 2.65 -2.79 -7.77
C GLN A 82 1.55 -3.66 -8.34
N ALA A 83 0.38 -3.08 -8.57
CA ALA A 83 -0.70 -3.75 -9.29
C ALA A 83 -1.70 -2.73 -9.85
N PRO A 84 -2.50 -3.12 -10.85
CA PRO A 84 -3.41 -2.23 -11.55
C PRO A 84 -4.72 -2.04 -10.76
N PHE A 85 -4.65 -1.37 -9.61
CA PHE A 85 -5.81 -1.10 -8.75
C PHE A 85 -6.67 0.04 -9.28
N TYR A 86 -7.95 -0.25 -9.54
CA TYR A 86 -8.87 0.73 -10.10
C TYR A 86 -9.08 1.93 -9.19
N VAL A 87 -9.17 1.70 -7.88
CA VAL A 87 -9.36 2.76 -6.87
C VAL A 87 -8.22 3.79 -6.84
N LEU A 88 -7.04 3.44 -7.35
CA LEU A 88 -5.90 4.35 -7.43
C LEU A 88 -5.86 5.12 -8.77
N ILE A 89 -6.72 4.80 -9.74
CA ILE A 89 -6.78 5.49 -11.02
C ILE A 89 -7.30 6.91 -10.84
N GLY A 90 -6.71 7.86 -11.56
CA GLY A 90 -7.18 9.25 -11.61
C GLY A 90 -6.76 10.08 -10.41
N ALA A 91 -5.99 9.51 -9.47
CA ALA A 91 -5.42 10.26 -8.36
C ALA A 91 -4.54 11.41 -8.88
N GLN A 92 -4.88 12.63 -8.48
CA GLN A 92 -4.11 13.81 -8.85
C GLN A 92 -2.84 13.98 -7.99
N MET A 93 -2.73 13.18 -6.93
CA MET A 93 -1.67 13.14 -5.94
C MET A 93 -1.08 11.72 -5.82
N PRO A 94 0.07 11.54 -5.14
CA PRO A 94 0.58 10.22 -4.78
C PRO A 94 -0.47 9.42 -4.00
N SER A 95 -0.68 8.16 -4.36
CA SER A 95 -1.73 7.31 -3.75
C SER A 95 -1.28 5.87 -3.59
N VAL A 96 -1.78 5.21 -2.54
CA VAL A 96 -1.43 3.82 -2.18
C VAL A 96 -2.65 3.07 -1.67
N LEU A 97 -2.62 1.74 -1.80
CA LEU A 97 -3.55 0.81 -1.15
C LEU A 97 -2.78 0.02 -0.10
N ILE A 98 -3.32 -0.11 1.12
CA ILE A 98 -2.65 -0.79 2.23
C ILE A 98 -3.44 -2.04 2.60
N GLU A 99 -2.79 -3.20 2.56
CA GLU A 99 -3.30 -4.43 3.19
C GLU A 99 -2.76 -4.57 4.60
N THR A 100 -3.66 -4.48 5.57
CA THR A 100 -3.36 -4.35 7.01
C THR A 100 -3.25 -5.70 7.73
N GLY A 101 -3.58 -6.79 7.06
CA GLY A 101 -3.47 -8.17 7.56
C GLY A 101 -4.50 -9.10 6.90
N PHE A 102 -4.34 -10.41 7.11
CA PHE A 102 -5.20 -11.42 6.49
C PHE A 102 -6.29 -11.89 7.45
N LEU A 103 -7.55 -11.55 7.19
CA LEU A 103 -8.70 -12.01 8.00
C LEU A 103 -8.86 -13.55 8.02
N THR A 104 -8.33 -14.23 7.00
CA THR A 104 -8.25 -15.71 6.95
C THR A 104 -7.25 -16.27 7.97
N ASN A 105 -6.28 -15.48 8.43
CA ASN A 105 -5.35 -15.86 9.48
C ASN A 105 -5.97 -15.57 10.87
N PRO A 106 -6.20 -16.58 11.73
CA PRO A 106 -6.84 -16.36 13.03
C PRO A 106 -6.10 -15.39 13.95
N THR A 107 -4.76 -15.38 13.89
CA THR A 107 -3.93 -14.47 14.70
C THR A 107 -4.07 -13.03 14.22
N GLU A 108 -4.06 -12.80 12.92
CA GLU A 108 -4.23 -11.46 12.37
C GLU A 108 -5.66 -10.96 12.50
N ARG A 109 -6.67 -11.82 12.32
CA ARG A 109 -8.07 -11.48 12.62
C ARG A 109 -8.22 -10.96 14.06
N LYS A 110 -7.67 -11.66 15.04
CA LYS A 110 -7.70 -11.21 16.46
C LYS A 110 -7.00 -9.86 16.66
N ARG A 111 -5.93 -9.60 15.93
CA ARG A 111 -5.21 -8.31 15.96
C ARG A 111 -6.04 -7.21 15.30
N LEU A 112 -6.58 -7.45 14.12
CA LEU A 112 -7.39 -6.47 13.39
C LEU A 112 -8.68 -6.10 14.14
N LEU A 113 -9.22 -6.98 14.98
CA LEU A 113 -10.35 -6.66 15.86
C LEU A 113 -9.94 -5.95 17.16
N SER A 114 -8.65 -5.69 17.39
CA SER A 114 -8.16 -5.04 18.59
C SER A 114 -7.99 -3.54 18.37
N PRO A 115 -8.71 -2.68 19.12
CA PRO A 115 -8.57 -1.22 18.99
C PRO A 115 -7.14 -0.75 19.26
N THR A 116 -6.41 -1.45 20.14
CA THR A 116 -5.00 -1.15 20.43
C THR A 116 -4.08 -1.45 19.25
N TYR A 117 -4.35 -2.52 18.49
CA TYR A 117 -3.58 -2.84 17.30
C TYR A 117 -3.90 -1.87 16.17
N GLU A 118 -5.18 -1.56 15.95
CA GLU A 118 -5.63 -0.57 14.96
C GLU A 118 -4.99 0.81 15.22
N ALA A 119 -5.00 1.28 16.47
CA ALA A 119 -4.37 2.55 16.83
C ALA A 119 -2.85 2.57 16.53
N ARG A 120 -2.15 1.45 16.77
CA ARG A 120 -0.71 1.33 16.47
C ARG A 120 -0.45 1.26 14.97
N LEU A 121 -1.30 0.55 14.24
CA LEU A 121 -1.23 0.50 12.78
C LEU A 121 -1.45 1.90 12.18
N ALA A 122 -2.48 2.62 12.64
CA ALA A 122 -2.76 3.99 12.23
C ALA A 122 -1.60 4.95 12.54
N GLU A 123 -1.01 4.84 13.74
CA GLU A 123 0.19 5.59 14.13
C GLU A 123 1.36 5.29 13.18
N GLY A 124 1.55 4.03 12.80
CA GLY A 124 2.58 3.63 11.83
C GLY A 124 2.35 4.22 10.44
N ILE A 125 1.10 4.26 9.98
CA ILE A 125 0.71 4.91 8.71
C ILE A 125 0.99 6.41 8.78
N ALA A 126 0.55 7.09 9.84
CA ALA A 126 0.75 8.52 10.03
C ALA A 126 2.23 8.89 10.07
N LYS A 127 3.07 8.10 10.76
CA LYS A 127 4.53 8.28 10.76
C LYS A 127 5.13 8.14 9.36
N GLY A 128 4.71 7.12 8.61
CA GLY A 128 5.18 6.92 7.23
C GLY A 128 4.82 8.08 6.32
N ILE A 129 3.59 8.59 6.40
CA ILE A 129 3.15 9.78 5.66
C ILE A 129 4.01 11.00 6.04
N LYS A 130 4.23 11.22 7.34
CA LYS A 130 5.09 12.32 7.81
C LYS A 130 6.51 12.21 7.27
N SER A 131 7.12 11.02 7.34
CA SER A 131 8.47 10.79 6.80
C SER A 131 8.55 11.05 5.30
N TYR A 132 7.54 10.66 4.54
CA TYR A 132 7.44 10.99 3.12
C TYR A 132 7.41 12.52 2.89
N ILE A 133 6.54 13.25 3.59
CA ILE A 133 6.45 14.72 3.48
C ILE A 133 7.78 15.39 3.84
N ASP A 134 8.40 14.99 4.95
CA ASP A 134 9.68 15.54 5.39
C ASP A 134 10.78 15.32 4.33
N SER A 135 10.81 14.13 3.70
CA SER A 135 11.78 13.81 2.65
C SER A 135 11.59 14.64 1.38
N ILE A 136 10.36 15.02 1.05
CA ILE A 136 10.07 15.93 -0.08
C ILE A 136 10.57 17.34 0.24
N ASN A 137 10.28 17.85 1.44
CA ASN A 137 10.69 19.19 1.85
C ASN A 137 12.22 19.37 1.84
N LEU A 138 12.97 18.34 2.22
CA LEU A 138 14.43 18.34 2.16
C LEU A 138 14.97 18.50 0.73
N VAL A 139 14.31 17.86 -0.26
CA VAL A 139 14.68 18.00 -1.67
C VAL A 139 14.45 19.43 -2.17
N TYR A 140 13.34 20.06 -1.74
CA TYR A 140 13.03 21.44 -2.13
C TYR A 140 13.88 22.52 -1.44
N GLN A 141 14.44 22.24 -0.26
CA GLN A 141 15.29 23.19 0.47
C GLN A 141 16.78 23.11 0.10
N GLY A 142 17.19 22.08 -0.64
CA GLY A 142 18.58 21.85 -1.04
C GLY A 142 18.88 22.13 -2.53
N GLY A 143 17.95 22.74 -3.26
CA GLY A 143 18.06 23.10 -4.68
C GLY A 143 18.18 24.60 -4.91
#